data_AF-A0A1Q5XHN8-F1
#
_entry.id   AF-A0A1Q5XHN8-F1
#
_cell.length_a   1.000
_cell.length_b   1.000
_cell.length_c   1.000
_cell.angle_alpha   90.00
_cell.angle_beta   90.00
_cell.angle_gamma   90.00
#
_symmetry.space_group_name_H-M   'P 1'
#
loop_
_entity.id
_entity.type
_entity.pdbx_description
1 polymer ?
#
loop_
_entity_poly.entity_id
_entity_poly.type
_entity_poly.pdbx_seq_one_letter_code
_entity_poly.pdbx_strand_id
1 'polypeptide(L)'
;MLTIDELKSKSADRLGGLHPVLLAAANVLIQRCYARGIPIVITQGMRTIAEQNALYAQGRTKKGSIVTNARGGSSYHNYGLAMDFALLLPDGQNVSWDTNRDGNGDKLADWQEVVQEAKKLGLEWGGDWTSFKDYSHLQLAFGLTIAQLKEGQRPTAQQVKETLSRITGGEPEVNKDVEVTINLNGMKLTVGVLDNGTTYVPVRALAEALGAKVSYDPVSKTVNVVTV
;
A
#
# COMPACT_ATOMS: atom_id res chain seq x y z
N MET A 1 -15.61 -22.06 -4.08
CA MET A 1 -14.63 -21.22 -3.38
C MET A 1 -14.63 -19.88 -4.09
N LEU A 2 -14.74 -18.76 -3.36
CA LEU A 2 -14.76 -17.42 -3.95
C LEU A 2 -13.44 -17.17 -4.68
N THR A 3 -13.50 -16.74 -5.95
CA THR A 3 -12.32 -16.36 -6.74
C THR A 3 -11.79 -14.98 -6.30
N ILE A 4 -10.53 -14.68 -6.62
CA ILE A 4 -9.96 -13.36 -6.34
C ILE A 4 -10.70 -12.23 -7.06
N ASP A 5 -11.24 -12.47 -8.25
CA ASP A 5 -11.98 -11.46 -9.02
C ASP A 5 -13.35 -11.19 -8.40
N GLU A 6 -14.05 -12.23 -7.94
CA GLU A 6 -15.29 -12.09 -7.18
C GLU A 6 -15.07 -11.42 -5.82
N LEU A 7 -13.90 -11.61 -5.19
CA LEU A 7 -13.54 -10.91 -3.97
C LEU A 7 -13.29 -9.42 -4.23
N LYS A 8 -12.53 -9.10 -5.27
CA LYS A 8 -12.24 -7.71 -5.66
C LYS A 8 -13.50 -6.94 -6.02
N SER A 9 -14.44 -7.57 -6.73
CA SER A 9 -15.70 -6.91 -7.13
C SER A 9 -16.56 -6.49 -5.92
N LYS A 10 -16.50 -7.21 -4.79
CA LYS A 10 -17.20 -6.84 -3.54
C LYS A 10 -16.73 -5.50 -2.96
N SER A 11 -15.53 -5.06 -3.30
CA SER A 11 -14.98 -3.79 -2.84
C SER A 11 -15.14 -2.65 -3.85
N ALA A 12 -15.52 -2.94 -5.10
CA ALA A 12 -15.41 -2.01 -6.23
C ALA A 12 -16.10 -0.66 -5.97
N ASP A 13 -17.31 -0.66 -5.43
CA ASP A 13 -18.09 0.55 -5.13
C ASP A 13 -17.44 1.44 -4.06
N ARG A 14 -16.52 0.89 -3.25
CA ARG A 14 -15.81 1.61 -2.19
C ARG A 14 -14.44 2.13 -2.64
N LEU A 15 -13.96 1.72 -3.80
CA LEU A 15 -12.64 2.10 -4.31
C LEU A 15 -12.66 3.40 -5.13
N GLY A 16 -13.84 3.89 -5.50
CA GLY A 16 -14.00 5.17 -6.20
C GLY A 16 -13.53 6.35 -5.37
N GLY A 17 -12.82 7.28 -6.01
CA GLY A 17 -12.33 8.52 -5.37
C GLY A 17 -11.16 8.35 -4.40
N LEU A 18 -10.64 7.13 -4.21
CA LEU A 18 -9.39 6.92 -3.49
C LEU A 18 -8.22 7.52 -4.27
N HIS A 19 -7.21 7.98 -3.53
CA HIS A 19 -5.94 8.36 -4.12
C HIS A 19 -5.32 7.14 -4.86
N PRO A 20 -4.73 7.30 -6.06
CA PRO A 20 -4.29 6.17 -6.88
C PRO A 20 -3.36 5.18 -6.17
N VAL A 21 -2.49 5.70 -5.29
CA VAL A 21 -1.57 4.86 -4.50
C VAL A 21 -2.31 4.06 -3.44
N LEU A 22 -3.33 4.63 -2.79
CA LEU A 22 -4.15 3.89 -1.82
C LEU A 22 -5.03 2.85 -2.53
N LEU A 23 -5.53 3.16 -3.72
CA LEU A 23 -6.23 2.20 -4.58
C LEU A 23 -5.32 1.00 -4.93
N ALA A 24 -4.07 1.26 -5.29
CA ALA A 24 -3.09 0.20 -5.51
C ALA A 24 -2.85 -0.62 -4.23
N ALA A 25 -2.68 0.04 -3.08
CA ALA A 25 -2.49 -0.62 -1.79
C ALA A 25 -3.68 -1.52 -1.43
N ALA A 26 -4.92 -1.04 -1.62
CA ALA A 26 -6.14 -1.80 -1.36
C ALA A 26 -6.18 -3.10 -2.18
N ASN A 27 -5.89 -3.02 -3.47
CA ASN A 27 -5.86 -4.18 -4.36
C ASN A 27 -4.77 -5.20 -3.97
N VAL A 28 -3.57 -4.71 -3.66
CA VAL A 28 -2.45 -5.57 -3.22
C VAL A 28 -2.77 -6.20 -1.86
N LEU A 29 -3.36 -5.46 -0.93
CA LEU A 29 -3.76 -5.98 0.38
C LEU A 29 -4.79 -7.10 0.24
N ILE A 30 -5.86 -6.87 -0.53
CA ILE A 30 -6.88 -7.90 -0.83
C ILE A 30 -6.21 -9.16 -1.39
N GLN A 31 -5.30 -9.01 -2.36
CA GLN A 31 -4.58 -10.14 -2.96
C GLN A 31 -3.71 -10.89 -1.96
N ARG A 32 -2.93 -10.19 -1.13
CA ARG A 32 -2.04 -10.81 -0.13
C ARG A 32 -2.83 -11.53 0.95
N CYS A 33 -3.91 -10.94 1.44
CA CYS A 33 -4.77 -11.55 2.45
C CYS A 33 -5.51 -12.77 1.87
N TYR A 34 -6.03 -12.69 0.64
CA TYR A 34 -6.63 -13.83 -0.05
C TYR A 34 -5.65 -15.02 -0.21
N ALA A 35 -4.39 -14.74 -0.59
CA ALA A 35 -3.36 -15.78 -0.70
C ALA A 35 -3.02 -16.47 0.63
N ARG A 36 -3.34 -15.85 1.76
CA ARG A 36 -3.19 -16.41 3.12
C ARG A 36 -4.47 -17.10 3.63
N GLY A 37 -5.51 -17.20 2.82
CA GLY A 37 -6.80 -17.74 3.25
C GLY A 37 -7.64 -16.77 4.09
N ILE A 38 -7.30 -15.48 4.08
CA ILE A 38 -7.95 -14.41 4.86
C ILE A 38 -8.63 -13.43 3.90
N PRO A 39 -9.76 -13.78 3.29
CA PRO A 39 -10.44 -12.85 2.38
C PRO A 39 -10.94 -11.63 3.15
N ILE A 40 -10.67 -10.44 2.61
CA ILE A 40 -11.14 -9.16 3.17
C ILE A 40 -11.94 -8.38 2.13
N VAL A 41 -12.81 -7.49 2.61
CA VAL A 41 -13.52 -6.52 1.77
C VAL A 41 -13.30 -5.10 2.30
N ILE A 42 -13.24 -4.13 1.39
CA ILE A 42 -13.26 -2.71 1.73
C ILE A 42 -14.71 -2.28 1.95
N THR A 43 -14.99 -1.76 3.15
CA THR A 43 -16.34 -1.39 3.58
C THR A 43 -16.60 0.11 3.48
N GLN A 44 -15.55 0.93 3.56
CA GLN A 44 -15.59 2.38 3.34
C GLN A 44 -14.33 2.83 2.58
N GLY A 45 -14.49 3.84 1.73
CA GLY A 45 -13.40 4.50 1.02
C GLY A 45 -13.50 6.02 1.16
N MET A 46 -13.44 6.73 0.04
CA MET A 46 -13.59 8.19 0.04
C MET A 46 -14.99 8.59 0.55
N ARG A 47 -15.05 9.63 1.39
CA ARG A 47 -16.28 10.25 1.86
C ARG A 47 -16.25 11.73 1.57
N THR A 48 -17.30 12.27 0.97
CA THR A 48 -17.47 13.72 0.84
C THR A 48 -17.59 14.40 2.21
N ILE A 49 -17.38 15.72 2.24
CA ILE A 49 -17.56 16.55 3.44
C ILE A 49 -18.98 16.43 4.00
N ALA A 50 -19.98 16.37 3.11
CA ALA A 50 -21.39 16.25 3.49
C ALA A 50 -21.68 14.90 4.15
N GLU A 51 -21.19 13.79 3.58
CA GLU A 51 -21.34 12.45 4.16
C GLU A 51 -20.65 12.35 5.53
N GLN A 52 -19.45 12.91 5.67
CA GLN A 52 -18.74 12.93 6.95
C GLN A 52 -19.50 13.73 8.02
N ASN A 53 -20.06 14.90 7.65
CA ASN A 53 -20.89 15.68 8.57
C ASN A 53 -22.18 14.94 8.96
N ALA A 54 -22.78 14.17 8.04
CA ALA A 54 -23.93 13.34 8.34
C ALA A 54 -23.59 12.24 9.36
N LEU A 55 -22.43 11.59 9.24
CA LEU A 55 -21.95 10.61 10.22
C LEU A 55 -21.59 11.25 11.56
N TYR A 56 -20.98 12.44 11.56
CA TYR A 56 -20.70 13.19 12.78
C TYR A 56 -21.99 13.58 13.53
N ALA A 57 -23.08 13.86 12.83
CA ALA A 57 -24.37 14.17 13.42
C ALA A 57 -25.01 12.99 14.18
N GLN A 58 -24.68 11.75 13.81
CA GLN A 58 -25.21 10.54 14.44
C GLN A 58 -24.80 10.46 15.93
N GLY A 59 -25.78 10.23 16.81
CA GLY A 59 -25.59 10.24 18.26
C GLY A 59 -25.38 11.63 18.88
N ARG A 60 -25.50 12.69 18.07
CA ARG A 60 -25.39 14.10 18.53
C ARG A 60 -26.65 14.87 18.22
N THR A 61 -26.91 15.14 16.93
CA THR A 61 -28.09 15.85 16.45
C THR A 61 -29.06 14.95 15.70
N LYS A 62 -28.66 13.71 15.39
CA LYS A 62 -29.50 12.62 14.87
C LYS A 62 -29.41 11.41 15.79
N LYS A 63 -30.48 10.59 15.86
CA LYS A 63 -30.47 9.33 16.62
C LYS A 63 -29.44 8.34 16.06
N GLY A 64 -28.94 7.44 16.91
CA GLY A 64 -27.96 6.39 16.57
C GLY A 64 -26.71 6.47 17.45
N SER A 65 -25.83 5.48 17.33
CA SER A 65 -24.55 5.48 18.06
C SER A 65 -23.56 6.47 17.46
N ILE A 66 -22.66 7.04 18.26
CA ILE A 66 -21.55 7.85 17.74
C ILE A 66 -20.59 6.90 17.01
N VAL A 67 -20.44 7.11 15.71
CA VAL A 67 -19.55 6.31 14.83
C VAL A 67 -18.30 7.06 14.39
N THR A 68 -18.21 8.36 14.71
CA THR A 68 -17.01 9.17 14.43
C THR A 68 -16.93 10.39 15.33
N ASN A 69 -15.70 10.82 15.60
CA ASN A 69 -15.40 12.12 16.22
C ASN A 69 -14.97 13.19 15.19
N ALA A 70 -14.79 12.81 13.93
CA ALA A 70 -14.33 13.72 12.88
C ALA A 70 -15.49 14.43 12.19
N ARG A 71 -15.48 15.76 12.19
CA ARG A 71 -16.31 16.59 11.29
C ARG A 71 -15.81 16.50 9.85
N GLY A 72 -16.62 16.94 8.90
CA GLY A 72 -16.22 17.06 7.50
C GLY A 72 -14.92 17.83 7.33
N GLY A 73 -13.99 17.24 6.59
CA GLY A 73 -12.65 17.76 6.35
C GLY A 73 -11.64 17.36 7.43
N SER A 74 -12.09 16.75 8.53
CA SER A 74 -11.24 16.28 9.63
C SER A 74 -10.94 14.77 9.59
N SER A 75 -11.22 14.10 8.48
CA SER A 75 -10.95 12.67 8.27
C SER A 75 -10.16 12.46 6.98
N TYR A 76 -9.21 11.52 6.98
CA TYR A 76 -8.46 11.14 5.77
C TYR A 76 -9.36 10.55 4.68
N HIS A 77 -10.54 10.02 5.03
CA HIS A 77 -11.54 9.63 4.04
C HIS A 77 -12.01 10.81 3.18
N ASN A 78 -11.98 12.04 3.70
CA ASN A 78 -12.36 13.24 2.93
C ASN A 78 -11.36 13.62 1.85
N TYR A 79 -10.18 13.01 1.87
CA TYR A 79 -9.10 13.26 0.92
C TYR A 79 -8.79 12.03 0.07
N GLY A 80 -9.59 10.96 0.18
CA GLY A 80 -9.33 9.69 -0.51
C GLY A 80 -8.08 8.97 0.00
N LEU A 81 -7.66 9.25 1.24
CA LEU A 81 -6.42 8.74 1.86
C LEU A 81 -6.67 7.72 2.97
N ALA A 82 -7.92 7.26 3.15
CA ALA A 82 -8.25 6.20 4.09
C ALA A 82 -9.30 5.24 3.52
N MET A 83 -9.29 4.03 4.06
CA MET A 83 -10.23 2.95 3.78
C MET A 83 -10.48 2.14 5.04
N ASP A 84 -11.69 1.59 5.17
CA ASP A 84 -12.04 0.66 6.24
C ASP A 84 -12.19 -0.74 5.67
N PHE A 85 -11.68 -1.76 6.37
CA PHE A 85 -11.81 -3.15 5.95
C PHE A 85 -12.61 -4.00 6.95
N ALA A 86 -13.08 -5.14 6.49
CA ALA A 86 -13.63 -6.21 7.33
C ALA A 86 -13.21 -7.59 6.79
N LEU A 87 -13.25 -8.60 7.65
CA LEU A 87 -12.99 -9.99 7.26
C LEU A 87 -14.22 -10.54 6.55
N LEU A 88 -14.07 -11.14 5.37
CA LEU A 88 -15.16 -11.82 4.69
C LEU A 88 -15.30 -13.25 5.25
N LEU A 89 -16.52 -13.65 5.59
CA LEU A 89 -16.79 -14.98 6.11
C LEU A 89 -16.79 -16.04 4.99
N PRO A 90 -16.62 -17.34 5.32
CA PRO A 90 -16.53 -18.41 4.32
C PRO A 90 -17.75 -18.56 3.40
N ASP A 91 -18.91 -18.03 3.82
CA ASP A 91 -20.13 -17.98 2.98
C ASP A 91 -20.02 -16.98 1.80
N GLY A 92 -18.97 -16.16 1.78
CA GLY A 92 -18.70 -15.16 0.75
C GLY A 92 -19.66 -13.97 0.75
N GLN A 93 -20.53 -13.84 1.74
CA GLN A 93 -21.61 -12.84 1.79
C GLN A 93 -21.54 -11.99 3.05
N ASN A 94 -21.35 -12.61 4.21
CA ASN A 94 -21.29 -11.93 5.48
C ASN A 94 -19.87 -11.52 5.82
N VAL A 95 -19.73 -10.49 6.65
CA VAL A 95 -18.43 -10.03 7.15
C VAL A 95 -18.37 -10.17 8.67
N SER A 96 -17.16 -10.26 9.20
CA SER A 96 -16.87 -10.24 10.63
C SER A 96 -16.02 -9.03 10.98
N TRP A 97 -16.36 -8.43 12.13
CA TRP A 97 -15.57 -7.39 12.81
C TRP A 97 -14.82 -7.93 14.05
N ASP A 98 -14.81 -9.26 14.24
CA ASP A 98 -14.10 -9.89 15.35
C ASP A 98 -12.59 -9.85 15.12
N THR A 99 -11.90 -9.02 15.89
CA THR A 99 -10.44 -8.82 15.81
C THR A 99 -9.64 -10.01 16.32
N ASN A 100 -10.27 -10.96 17.03
CA ASN A 100 -9.63 -12.17 17.55
C ASN A 100 -9.90 -13.41 16.69
N ARG A 101 -10.65 -13.24 15.58
CA ARG A 101 -10.99 -14.33 14.68
C ARG A 101 -9.73 -14.94 14.08
N ASP A 102 -9.63 -16.27 14.17
CA ASP A 102 -8.68 -17.11 13.44
C ASP A 102 -9.49 -17.97 12.44
N GLY A 103 -9.59 -17.50 11.20
CA GLY A 103 -10.40 -18.09 10.15
C GLY A 103 -9.65 -19.06 9.26
N ASN A 104 -8.33 -18.87 9.13
CA ASN A 104 -7.44 -19.74 8.39
C ASN A 104 -6.89 -20.91 9.23
N GLY A 105 -7.05 -20.88 10.57
CA GLY A 105 -6.67 -21.94 11.50
C GLY A 105 -5.17 -21.96 11.83
N ASP A 106 -4.45 -20.85 11.60
CA ASP A 106 -3.00 -20.80 11.80
C ASP A 106 -2.57 -20.38 13.22
N LYS A 107 -3.55 -20.17 14.12
CA LYS A 107 -3.41 -19.73 15.52
C LYS A 107 -2.98 -18.28 15.67
N LEU A 108 -3.04 -17.49 14.61
CA LEU A 108 -2.94 -16.04 14.63
C LEU A 108 -4.33 -15.44 14.38
N ALA A 109 -4.56 -14.24 14.89
CA ALA A 109 -5.78 -13.53 14.57
C ALA A 109 -5.68 -12.96 13.15
N ASP A 110 -6.60 -13.36 12.27
CA ASP A 110 -6.73 -12.91 10.89
C ASP A 110 -6.61 -11.38 10.78
N TRP A 111 -7.24 -10.65 11.72
CA TRP A 111 -7.21 -9.19 11.76
C TRP A 111 -5.79 -8.64 11.92
N GLN A 112 -4.97 -9.26 12.76
CA GLN A 112 -3.58 -8.86 12.97
C GLN A 112 -2.73 -9.17 11.75
N GLU A 113 -2.98 -10.29 11.07
CA GLU A 113 -2.29 -10.62 9.83
C GLU A 113 -2.61 -9.62 8.71
N VAL A 114 -3.87 -9.20 8.57
CA VAL A 114 -4.27 -8.13 7.63
C VAL A 114 -3.55 -6.83 7.96
N VAL A 115 -3.49 -6.44 9.23
CA VAL A 115 -2.78 -5.23 9.68
C VAL A 115 -1.28 -5.33 9.41
N GLN A 116 -0.65 -6.49 9.62
CA GLN A 116 0.75 -6.70 9.29
C GLN A 116 1.00 -6.52 7.79
N GLU A 117 0.14 -7.06 6.93
CA GLU A 117 0.23 -6.84 5.48
C GLU A 117 0.01 -5.38 5.09
N ALA A 118 -0.96 -4.70 5.72
CA ALA A 118 -1.21 -3.28 5.49
C ALA A 118 0.01 -2.42 5.88
N LYS A 119 0.63 -2.70 7.02
CA LYS A 119 1.85 -2.01 7.49
C LYS A 119 3.04 -2.24 6.55
N LYS A 120 3.20 -3.44 5.98
CA LYS A 120 4.22 -3.71 4.94
C LYS A 120 4.03 -2.84 3.69
N LEU A 121 2.80 -2.43 3.39
CA LEU A 121 2.47 -1.51 2.29
C LEU A 121 2.65 -0.03 2.68
N GLY A 122 3.03 0.26 3.92
CA GLY A 122 3.19 1.62 4.45
C GLY A 122 1.89 2.25 4.93
N LEU A 123 0.83 1.46 5.15
CA LEU A 123 -0.43 1.96 5.73
C LEU A 123 -0.30 2.10 7.24
N GLU A 124 -0.86 3.19 7.77
CA GLU A 124 -1.08 3.40 9.19
C GLU A 124 -2.42 2.75 9.59
N TRP A 125 -2.49 2.24 10.82
CA TRP A 125 -3.67 1.53 11.32
C TRP A 125 -4.33 2.25 12.50
N GLY A 126 -5.65 2.39 12.46
CA GLY A 126 -6.42 3.07 13.51
C GLY A 126 -6.42 2.35 14.86
N GLY A 127 -6.11 1.04 14.89
CA GLY A 127 -5.93 0.28 16.13
C GLY A 127 -4.68 0.67 16.93
N ASP A 128 -3.70 1.34 16.29
CA ASP A 128 -2.50 1.86 16.95
C ASP A 128 -2.76 3.22 17.65
N TRP A 129 -3.91 3.85 17.43
CA TRP A 129 -4.23 5.13 18.06
C TRP A 129 -4.31 5.01 19.59
N THR A 130 -3.89 6.07 20.29
CA THR A 130 -3.86 6.10 21.76
C THR A 130 -5.25 6.26 22.39
N SER A 131 -6.21 6.79 21.65
CA SER A 131 -7.61 6.93 22.05
C SER A 131 -8.53 6.76 20.84
N PHE A 132 -9.78 6.34 21.08
CA PHE A 132 -10.76 6.07 20.01
C PHE A 132 -10.23 5.17 18.90
N LYS A 133 -9.64 4.04 19.30
CA LYS A 133 -9.12 3.04 18.37
C LYS A 133 -10.18 2.62 17.36
N ASP A 134 -9.84 2.77 16.09
CA ASP A 134 -10.66 2.34 14.97
C ASP A 134 -9.96 1.16 14.29
N TYR A 135 -10.39 -0.05 14.66
CA TYR A 135 -9.71 -1.28 14.24
C TYR A 135 -9.88 -1.57 12.75
N SER A 136 -10.92 -1.04 12.10
CA SER A 136 -11.12 -1.20 10.65
C SER A 136 -10.33 -0.22 9.82
N HIS A 137 -9.94 0.92 10.40
CA HIS A 137 -9.37 2.04 9.67
C HIS A 137 -7.91 1.82 9.26
N LEU A 138 -7.64 2.01 7.97
CA LEU A 138 -6.32 2.07 7.37
C LEU A 138 -6.16 3.39 6.61
N GLN A 139 -5.00 4.03 6.72
CA GLN A 139 -4.73 5.27 5.98
C GLN A 139 -3.32 5.34 5.42
N LEU A 140 -3.18 6.15 4.37
CA LEU A 140 -1.90 6.48 3.76
C LEU A 140 -1.70 8.00 3.82
N ALA A 141 -1.10 8.50 4.90
CA ALA A 141 -1.03 9.93 5.18
C ALA A 141 0.05 10.66 4.38
N PHE A 142 1.07 9.96 3.85
CA PHE A 142 2.27 10.56 3.24
C PHE A 142 2.99 11.55 4.17
N GLY A 143 2.89 11.35 5.49
CA GLY A 143 3.41 12.27 6.49
C GLY A 143 2.64 13.59 6.61
N LEU A 144 1.51 13.75 5.92
CA LEU A 144 0.65 14.94 6.01
C LEU A 144 -0.35 14.79 7.13
N THR A 145 -0.51 15.84 7.93
CA THR A 145 -1.58 15.95 8.92
C THR A 145 -2.89 16.41 8.28
N ILE A 146 -4.01 16.18 8.97
CA ILE A 146 -5.32 16.73 8.59
C ILE A 146 -5.30 18.26 8.47
N ALA A 147 -4.54 18.97 9.30
CA ALA A 147 -4.44 20.43 9.22
C ALA A 147 -3.81 20.87 7.90
N GLN A 148 -2.70 20.24 7.51
CA GLN A 148 -2.03 20.49 6.22
C GLN A 148 -2.95 20.15 5.03
N LEU A 149 -3.70 19.05 5.11
CA LEU A 149 -4.65 18.67 4.06
C LEU A 149 -5.78 19.70 3.90
N LYS A 150 -6.27 20.27 5.00
CA LYS A 150 -7.27 21.37 4.99
C LYS A 150 -6.74 22.65 4.36
N GLU A 151 -5.45 22.94 4.58
CA GLU A 151 -4.75 24.07 3.96
C GLU A 151 -4.43 23.83 2.47
N GLY A 152 -4.76 22.66 1.94
CA GLY A 152 -4.59 22.33 0.53
C GLY A 152 -3.29 21.61 0.20
N GLN A 153 -2.45 21.29 1.20
CA GLN A 153 -1.24 20.49 0.96
C GLN A 153 -1.63 19.10 0.47
N ARG A 154 -0.84 18.54 -0.44
CA ARG A 154 -1.05 17.21 -1.04
C ARG A 154 0.30 16.49 -1.14
N PRO A 155 0.30 15.15 -1.23
CA PRO A 155 1.53 14.39 -1.40
C PRO A 155 2.33 14.88 -2.61
N THR A 156 3.64 15.00 -2.46
CA THR A 156 4.51 15.37 -3.59
C THR A 156 4.63 14.23 -4.59
N ALA A 157 4.99 14.54 -5.84
CA ALA A 157 5.22 13.51 -6.86
C ALA A 157 6.26 12.46 -6.42
N GLN A 158 7.29 12.87 -5.68
CA GLN A 158 8.31 11.98 -5.15
C GLN A 158 7.73 11.04 -4.08
N GLN A 159 6.98 11.57 -3.10
CA GLN A 159 6.32 10.75 -2.08
C GLN A 159 5.34 9.74 -2.69
N VAL A 160 4.60 10.17 -3.72
CA VAL A 160 3.69 9.30 -4.50
C VAL A 160 4.48 8.18 -5.19
N LYS A 161 5.57 8.51 -5.86
CA LYS A 161 6.42 7.55 -6.60
C LYS A 161 7.06 6.52 -5.67
N GLU A 162 7.71 6.97 -4.59
CA GLU A 162 8.35 6.10 -3.61
C GLU A 162 7.36 5.13 -2.97
N THR A 163 6.19 5.65 -2.58
CA THR A 163 5.15 4.85 -1.93
C THR A 163 4.52 3.86 -2.90
N LEU A 164 4.28 4.27 -4.15
CA LEU A 164 3.79 3.36 -5.18
C LEU A 164 4.79 2.25 -5.47
N SER A 165 6.09 2.56 -5.57
CA SER A 165 7.14 1.56 -5.78
C SER A 165 7.14 0.49 -4.67
N ARG A 166 7.03 0.90 -3.40
CA ARG A 166 6.90 0.00 -2.24
C ARG A 166 5.69 -0.92 -2.36
N ILE A 167 4.54 -0.39 -2.80
CA ILE A 167 3.27 -1.13 -2.89
C ILE A 167 3.29 -2.15 -4.04
N THR A 168 3.76 -1.74 -5.21
CA THR A 168 3.72 -2.58 -6.42
C THR A 168 4.93 -3.49 -6.58
N GLY A 169 5.88 -3.45 -5.62
CA GLY A 169 7.12 -4.23 -5.69
C GLY A 169 8.04 -3.78 -6.83
N GLY A 170 7.99 -2.49 -7.18
CA GLY A 170 8.89 -1.90 -8.19
C GLY A 170 10.34 -1.83 -7.70
N GLU A 171 11.30 -1.77 -8.63
CA GLU A 171 12.73 -1.68 -8.29
C GLU A 171 12.96 -0.53 -7.28
N PRO A 172 13.77 -0.77 -6.23
CA PRO A 172 14.14 0.30 -5.31
C PRO A 172 14.81 1.42 -6.11
N GLU A 173 14.46 2.68 -5.81
CA GLU A 173 15.23 3.80 -6.33
C GLU A 173 16.64 3.73 -5.75
N VAL A 174 17.58 3.35 -6.60
CA VAL A 174 18.99 3.26 -6.23
C VAL A 174 19.50 4.66 -5.93
N ASN A 175 19.96 4.91 -4.71
CA ASN A 175 20.69 6.13 -4.37
C ASN A 175 21.96 6.24 -5.25
N LYS A 176 22.07 7.33 -6.03
CA LYS A 176 23.19 7.56 -6.96
C LYS A 176 24.30 8.43 -6.38
N ASP A 177 24.18 8.87 -5.14
CA ASP A 177 25.09 9.86 -4.53
C ASP A 177 26.40 9.23 -4.03
N VAL A 178 26.40 7.92 -3.78
CA VAL A 178 27.58 7.18 -3.32
C VAL A 178 28.14 6.35 -4.47
N GLU A 179 29.09 6.91 -5.19
CA GLU A 179 29.81 6.22 -6.25
C GLU A 179 30.80 5.18 -5.70
N VAL A 180 30.88 4.02 -6.36
CA VAL A 180 31.86 2.97 -6.08
C VAL A 180 32.63 2.62 -7.34
N THR A 181 33.96 2.56 -7.24
CA THR A 181 34.80 2.13 -8.36
C THR A 181 34.77 0.61 -8.49
N ILE A 182 34.44 0.12 -9.68
CA ILE A 182 34.42 -1.31 -10.01
C ILE A 182 35.67 -1.64 -10.81
N ASN A 183 36.49 -2.56 -10.28
CA ASN A 183 37.71 -3.03 -10.94
C ASN A 183 37.53 -4.47 -11.43
N LEU A 184 37.98 -4.77 -12.65
CA LEU A 184 38.08 -6.13 -13.18
C LEU A 184 39.55 -6.43 -13.44
N ASN A 185 40.06 -7.54 -12.89
CA ASN A 185 41.48 -7.93 -12.99
C ASN A 185 42.46 -6.83 -12.54
N GLY A 186 42.11 -6.08 -11.49
CA GLY A 186 42.94 -4.99 -10.96
C GLY A 186 42.88 -3.68 -11.75
N MET A 187 42.16 -3.62 -12.87
CA MET A 187 41.99 -2.40 -13.66
C MET A 187 40.59 -1.82 -13.46
N LYS A 188 40.48 -0.48 -13.40
CA LYS A 188 39.19 0.21 -13.32
C LYS A 188 38.35 -0.08 -14.56
N LEU A 189 37.19 -0.70 -14.35
CA LEU A 189 36.23 -1.04 -15.39
C LEU A 189 35.14 0.03 -15.53
N THR A 190 34.45 0.35 -14.43
CA THR A 190 33.33 1.29 -14.45
C THR A 190 33.09 1.89 -13.05
N VAL A 191 32.12 2.78 -12.95
CA VAL A 191 31.60 3.30 -11.67
C VAL A 191 30.21 2.73 -11.46
N GLY A 192 30.01 2.09 -10.32
CA GLY A 192 28.71 1.69 -9.80
C GLY A 192 28.27 2.63 -8.69
N VAL A 193 27.18 2.28 -8.03
CA VAL A 193 26.65 3.03 -6.88
C VAL A 193 26.40 2.08 -5.72
N LEU A 194 26.67 2.54 -4.49
CA LEU A 194 26.37 1.80 -3.27
C LEU A 194 25.09 2.36 -2.66
N ASP A 195 24.08 1.51 -2.55
CA ASP A 195 22.83 1.86 -1.90
C ASP A 195 22.43 0.76 -0.92
N ASN A 196 22.25 1.15 0.35
CA ASN A 196 21.89 0.26 1.47
C ASN A 196 22.74 -1.03 1.55
N GLY A 197 24.06 -0.91 1.38
CA GLY A 197 24.99 -2.04 1.44
C GLY A 197 24.99 -2.94 0.20
N THR A 198 24.21 -2.60 -0.82
CA THR A 198 24.18 -3.29 -2.12
C THR A 198 24.87 -2.44 -3.18
N THR A 199 25.80 -3.03 -3.92
CA THR A 199 26.48 -2.34 -5.03
C THR A 199 25.76 -2.62 -6.34
N TYR A 200 25.27 -1.56 -6.99
CA TYR A 200 24.66 -1.59 -8.30
C TYR A 200 25.70 -1.22 -9.36
N VAL A 201 25.86 -2.06 -10.37
CA VAL A 201 26.87 -1.91 -11.41
C VAL A 201 26.19 -1.83 -12.78
N PRO A 202 26.62 -0.94 -13.69
CA PRO A 202 26.13 -0.93 -15.07
C PRO A 202 26.32 -2.29 -15.73
N VAL A 203 25.22 -3.05 -15.87
CA VAL A 203 25.24 -4.46 -16.34
C VAL A 203 25.94 -4.61 -17.68
N ARG A 204 25.78 -3.64 -18.59
CA ARG A 204 26.44 -3.65 -19.90
C ARG A 204 27.96 -3.64 -19.79
N ALA A 205 28.50 -2.71 -18.98
CA ALA A 205 29.95 -2.57 -18.80
C ALA A 205 30.56 -3.83 -18.19
N LEU A 206 29.90 -4.42 -17.19
CA LEU A 206 30.38 -5.64 -16.54
C LEU A 206 30.28 -6.85 -17.47
N ALA A 207 29.13 -7.06 -18.12
CA ALA A 207 28.89 -8.22 -18.97
C ALA A 207 29.77 -8.21 -20.23
N GLU A 208 29.92 -7.08 -20.90
CA GLU A 208 30.79 -6.97 -22.10
C GLU A 208 32.26 -7.21 -21.75
N ALA A 209 32.73 -6.72 -20.59
CA ALA A 209 34.08 -6.97 -20.12
C ALA A 209 34.34 -8.45 -19.76
N LEU A 210 33.28 -9.19 -19.42
CA LEU A 210 33.31 -10.63 -19.21
C LEU A 210 33.05 -11.43 -20.52
N GLY A 211 32.99 -10.74 -21.67
CA GLY A 211 32.84 -11.37 -22.98
C GLY A 211 31.40 -11.75 -23.34
N ALA A 212 30.40 -11.22 -22.65
CA ALA A 212 28.99 -11.43 -23.00
C ALA A 212 28.47 -10.29 -23.89
N LYS A 213 27.43 -10.58 -24.69
CA LYS A 213 26.67 -9.59 -25.46
C LYS A 213 25.43 -9.16 -24.68
N VAL A 214 25.18 -7.86 -24.65
CA VAL A 214 24.04 -7.26 -23.95
C VAL A 214 23.11 -6.58 -24.96
N SER A 215 21.82 -6.89 -24.91
CA SER A 215 20.78 -6.22 -25.69
C SER A 215 19.64 -5.72 -24.80
N TYR A 216 18.95 -4.66 -25.24
CA TYR A 216 17.79 -4.11 -24.54
C TYR A 216 16.57 -4.16 -25.45
N ASP A 217 15.51 -4.80 -24.99
CA ASP A 217 14.19 -4.77 -25.60
C ASP A 217 13.35 -3.66 -24.93
N PRO A 218 13.04 -2.55 -25.62
CA PRO A 218 12.26 -1.45 -25.05
C PRO A 218 10.77 -1.79 -24.87
N VAL A 219 10.25 -2.79 -25.58
CA VAL A 219 8.84 -3.18 -25.52
C VAL A 219 8.60 -3.97 -24.23
N SER A 220 9.41 -4.99 -24.00
CA SER A 220 9.32 -5.81 -22.77
C SER A 220 10.07 -5.19 -21.58
N LYS A 221 10.84 -4.13 -21.81
CA LYS A 221 11.77 -3.53 -20.83
C LYS A 221 12.76 -4.57 -20.28
N THR A 222 13.26 -5.44 -21.14
CA THR A 222 14.16 -6.55 -20.77
C THR A 222 15.59 -6.28 -21.22
N VAL A 223 16.56 -6.51 -20.35
CA VAL A 223 17.98 -6.59 -20.71
C VAL A 223 18.35 -8.08 -20.88
N ASN A 224 18.77 -8.48 -22.08
CA ASN A 224 19.27 -9.83 -22.33
C ASN A 224 20.80 -9.83 -22.30
N VAL A 225 21.39 -10.76 -21.56
CA VAL A 225 22.84 -10.98 -21.49
C VAL A 225 23.13 -12.39 -21.97
N VAL A 226 23.92 -12.53 -23.04
CA VAL A 226 24.23 -13.81 -23.68
C VAL A 226 25.74 -13.98 -23.72
N THR A 227 26.26 -15.04 -23.10
CA THR A 227 27.68 -15.41 -23.20
C THR A 227 27.97 -15.87 -24.62
N VAL A 228 29.09 -15.40 -25.19
CA VAL A 228 29.56 -15.83 -26.51
C VAL A 228 30.44 -17.06 -26.39
#